data_AF-A0A3P6Q1Q6-F1
#
_entry.id   AF-A0A3P6Q1Q6-F1
#
_cell.length_a   1.000
_cell.length_b   1.000
_cell.length_c   1.000
_cell.angle_alpha   90.00
_cell.angle_beta   90.00
_cell.angle_gamma   90.00
#
_symmetry.space_group_name_H-M   'P 1'
#
loop_
_entity.id
_entity.type
_entity.pdbx_description
1 polymer ?
#
loop_
_entity_poly.entity_id
_entity_poly.type
_entity_poly.pdbx_seq_one_letter_code
_entity_poly.pdbx_strand_id
1 'polypeptide(L)'
;MQTPVTTTRSKRCFTHHDLDVPSSSSEGLVKKVASKKKVAFKDCYDFCCRRSEFEYYAKRYPNKIALIIERFKNERVLDELERGLFIVPEEMTIGQLQNVVRLVVELACVSLQAGNN
;
A
#
# COMPACT_ATOMS: atom_id res chain seq x y z
N MET A 1 0.29 -31.66 -19.95
CA MET A 1 -0.54 -31.27 -18.79
C MET A 1 -0.24 -29.81 -18.47
N GLN A 2 -0.99 -28.85 -19.03
CA GLN A 2 -0.83 -27.43 -18.70
C GLN A 2 -1.50 -27.15 -17.36
N THR A 3 -0.71 -26.70 -16.38
CA THR A 3 -1.22 -26.23 -15.09
C THR A 3 -1.76 -24.81 -15.25
N PRO A 4 -2.91 -24.44 -14.65
CA PRO A 4 -3.44 -23.10 -14.75
C PRO A 4 -2.55 -22.13 -13.98
N VAL A 5 -2.01 -21.11 -14.66
CA VAL A 5 -1.33 -19.98 -14.03
C VAL A 5 -2.41 -19.11 -13.37
N THR A 6 -2.62 -19.30 -12.08
CA THR A 6 -3.38 -18.34 -11.26
C THR A 6 -2.56 -17.05 -11.12
N THR A 7 -2.76 -16.12 -12.05
CA THR A 7 -2.27 -14.75 -11.97
C THR A 7 -2.94 -14.06 -10.79
N THR A 8 -2.28 -14.03 -9.63
CA THR A 8 -2.73 -13.22 -8.49
C THR A 8 -2.49 -11.74 -8.82
N ARG A 9 -3.47 -11.13 -9.51
CA ARG A 9 -3.47 -9.72 -9.93
C ARG A 9 -3.20 -8.82 -8.73
N SER A 10 -2.09 -8.08 -8.76
CA SER A 10 -1.86 -7.01 -7.78
C SER A 10 -3.00 -6.00 -7.88
N LYS A 11 -3.79 -5.86 -6.80
CA LYS A 11 -4.97 -4.98 -6.75
C LYS A 11 -4.64 -3.49 -6.93
N ARG A 12 -3.35 -3.11 -6.98
CA ARG A 12 -2.86 -1.73 -7.09
C ARG A 12 -2.27 -1.38 -8.47
N CYS A 13 -2.13 -2.34 -9.37
CA CYS A 13 -1.59 -2.06 -10.70
C CYS A 13 -2.73 -1.84 -11.70
N PHE A 14 -3.03 -0.57 -11.99
CA PHE A 14 -4.12 -0.17 -12.90
C PHE A 14 -3.70 -0.19 -14.38
N THR A 15 -2.43 -0.44 -14.68
CA THR A 15 -1.91 -0.54 -16.05
C THR A 15 -2.38 -1.77 -16.81
N HIS A 16 -2.88 -2.78 -16.11
CA HIS A 16 -3.44 -3.98 -16.73
C HIS A 16 -4.96 -3.91 -16.63
N HIS A 17 -5.59 -3.06 -17.45
CA HIS A 17 -7.04 -3.13 -17.61
C HIS A 17 -7.51 -3.82 -18.89
N ASP A 18 -6.79 -3.78 -20.04
CA ASP A 18 -7.34 -4.40 -21.27
C ASP A 18 -6.31 -4.85 -22.32
N LEU A 19 -5.13 -5.37 -21.95
CA LEU A 19 -4.24 -6.01 -22.93
C LEU A 19 -3.64 -7.30 -22.38
N ASP A 20 -4.05 -8.43 -22.96
CA ASP A 20 -3.31 -9.69 -22.94
C ASP A 20 -1.98 -9.48 -23.67
N VAL A 21 -1.01 -8.86 -23.01
CA VAL A 21 0.35 -8.69 -23.53
C VAL A 21 1.16 -9.94 -23.17
N PRO A 22 1.75 -10.65 -24.15
CA PRO A 22 2.67 -11.74 -23.87
C PRO A 22 3.87 -11.19 -23.10
N SER A 23 4.12 -11.77 -21.92
CA SER A 23 5.19 -11.40 -21.01
C SER A 23 6.55 -11.38 -21.71
N SER A 24 7.12 -10.19 -21.94
CA SER A 24 8.57 -10.05 -22.12
C SER A 24 9.21 -10.05 -20.74
N SER A 25 9.71 -11.22 -20.34
CA SER A 25 10.77 -11.43 -19.36
C SER A 25 10.71 -10.59 -18.08
N SER A 26 9.75 -10.88 -17.22
CA SER A 26 9.92 -10.70 -15.78
C SER A 26 9.49 -12.00 -15.10
N GLU A 27 10.43 -12.94 -14.97
CA GLU A 27 10.21 -14.10 -14.12
C GLU A 27 9.80 -13.63 -12.73
N GLY A 28 8.66 -14.16 -12.30
CA GLY A 28 7.89 -13.62 -11.19
C GLY A 28 8.64 -13.70 -9.87
N LEU A 29 8.86 -12.54 -9.26
CA LEU A 29 9.18 -12.46 -7.85
C LEU A 29 7.89 -12.50 -7.02
N VAL A 30 7.13 -13.58 -7.15
CA VAL A 30 6.21 -13.98 -6.06
C VAL A 30 7.09 -14.60 -4.99
N LYS A 31 7.65 -13.75 -4.11
CA LYS A 31 8.36 -14.19 -2.91
C LYS A 31 7.38 -14.96 -2.02
N LYS A 32 7.43 -16.29 -2.10
CA LYS A 32 6.84 -17.22 -1.14
C LYS A 32 7.35 -16.88 0.27
N VAL A 33 6.41 -16.81 1.20
CA VAL A 33 6.53 -16.25 2.56
C VAL A 33 7.53 -17.02 3.43
N ALA A 34 8.52 -16.32 4.03
CA ALA A 34 9.16 -16.71 5.29
C ALA A 34 10.05 -15.56 5.83
N SER A 35 9.80 -15.17 7.10
CA SER A 35 10.42 -14.08 7.87
C SER A 35 9.96 -12.67 7.49
N LYS A 36 9.16 -12.04 8.37
CA LYS A 36 8.50 -10.73 8.23
C LYS A 36 9.53 -9.58 8.26
N LYS A 37 10.47 -9.53 7.30
CA LYS A 37 11.21 -8.30 7.02
C LYS A 37 10.21 -7.30 6.42
N LYS A 38 10.02 -6.17 7.11
CA LYS A 38 9.13 -5.09 6.67
C LYS A 38 9.66 -4.56 5.34
N VAL A 39 8.98 -4.86 4.24
CA VAL A 39 9.37 -4.44 2.89
C VAL A 39 8.71 -3.09 2.61
N ALA A 40 9.49 -2.10 2.16
CA ALA A 40 8.95 -0.76 1.88
C ALA A 40 8.05 -0.80 0.64
N PHE A 41 7.08 0.09 0.55
CA PHE A 41 6.13 0.18 -0.55
C PHE A 41 6.84 0.24 -1.92
N LYS A 42 7.94 0.99 -2.01
CA LYS A 42 8.71 1.12 -3.25
C LYS A 42 9.43 -0.17 -3.67
N ASP A 43 9.70 -1.07 -2.73
CA ASP A 43 10.30 -2.38 -3.00
C ASP A 43 9.23 -3.44 -3.30
N CYS A 44 7.98 -3.21 -2.87
CA CYS A 44 6.84 -4.09 -3.13
C CYS A 44 6.21 -3.86 -4.52
N TYR A 45 6.32 -2.65 -5.08
CA TYR A 45 5.64 -2.27 -6.30
C TYR A 45 6.55 -1.52 -7.27
N ASP A 46 6.53 -1.97 -8.53
CA ASP A 46 7.24 -1.32 -9.63
C ASP A 46 6.78 0.12 -9.84
N PHE A 47 7.68 0.93 -10.40
CA PHE A 47 7.39 2.34 -10.70
C PHE A 47 6.13 2.52 -11.56
N CYS A 48 5.94 1.66 -12.56
CA CYS A 48 4.79 1.72 -13.46
C CYS A 48 3.46 1.55 -12.70
N CYS A 49 3.37 0.55 -11.82
CA CYS A 49 2.18 0.34 -10.99
C CYS A 49 1.93 1.52 -10.05
N ARG A 50 2.97 2.01 -9.36
CA ARG A 50 2.87 3.16 -8.45
C ARG A 50 2.40 4.43 -9.17
N ARG A 51 2.88 4.67 -10.38
CA ARG A 51 2.44 5.80 -11.22
C ARG A 51 0.98 5.65 -11.62
N SER A 52 0.57 4.46 -12.06
CA SER A 52 -0.83 4.21 -12.44
C SER A 52 -1.81 4.37 -11.27
N GLU A 53 -1.40 3.97 -10.06
CA GLU A 53 -2.19 4.16 -8.84
C GLU A 53 -2.34 5.64 -8.51
N PHE A 54 -1.25 6.41 -8.61
CA PHE A 54 -1.29 7.86 -8.44
C PHE A 54 -2.23 8.53 -9.44
N GLU A 55 -2.10 8.21 -10.74
CA GLU A 55 -2.95 8.76 -11.81
C GLU A 55 -4.43 8.42 -11.60
N TYR A 56 -4.74 7.18 -11.19
CA TYR A 56 -6.09 6.74 -10.87
C TYR A 56 -6.71 7.61 -9.77
N TYR A 57 -5.99 7.81 -8.65
CA TYR A 57 -6.52 8.60 -7.54
C TYR A 57 -6.59 10.10 -7.85
N ALA A 58 -5.60 10.64 -8.57
CA ALA A 58 -5.62 12.04 -9.00
C ALA A 58 -6.82 12.34 -9.92
N LYS A 59 -7.15 11.43 -10.85
CA LYS A 59 -8.33 11.57 -11.71
C LYS A 59 -9.64 11.43 -10.92
N ARG A 60 -9.69 10.49 -9.96
CA ARG A 60 -10.90 10.19 -9.19
C ARG A 60 -11.22 11.23 -8.12
N TYR A 61 -10.19 11.86 -7.57
CA TYR A 61 -10.24 12.83 -6.47
C TYR A 61 -9.30 14.02 -6.76
N PRO A 62 -9.70 14.96 -7.64
CA PRO A 62 -8.80 16.01 -8.14
C PRO A 62 -8.27 16.96 -7.07
N ASN A 63 -9.06 17.25 -6.02
CA ASN A 63 -8.66 18.13 -4.92
C ASN A 63 -8.08 17.34 -3.73
N LYS A 64 -7.57 16.13 -3.98
CA LYS A 64 -6.98 15.27 -2.95
C LYS A 64 -5.66 14.70 -3.43
N ILE A 65 -4.78 14.45 -2.48
CA ILE A 65 -3.44 13.92 -2.68
C ILE A 65 -3.38 12.51 -2.08
N ALA A 66 -2.96 11.54 -2.89
CA ALA A 66 -2.67 10.19 -2.42
C ALA A 66 -1.27 10.15 -1.79
N LEU A 67 -1.19 9.82 -0.51
CA LEU A 67 0.03 9.72 0.28
C LEU A 67 0.27 8.28 0.71
N ILE A 68 1.51 7.82 0.58
CA ILE A 68 1.96 6.56 1.16
C ILE A 68 2.67 6.88 2.47
N ILE A 69 2.12 6.40 3.58
CA ILE A 69 2.64 6.58 4.93
C ILE A 69 2.96 5.20 5.49
N GLU A 70 4.22 4.99 5.84
CA GLU A 70 4.72 3.71 6.35
C GLU A 70 5.38 3.92 7.71
N ARG A 71 5.29 2.91 8.57
CA ARG A 71 6.04 2.90 9.83
C ARG A 71 7.54 2.89 9.52
N PHE A 72 8.30 3.69 10.26
CA PHE A 72 9.75 3.69 10.14
C PHE A 72 10.33 2.29 10.42
N LYS A 73 11.29 1.85 9.60
CA LYS A 73 11.86 0.48 9.64
C LYS A 73 12.36 0.07 11.03
N ASN A 74 12.96 1.00 11.76
CA ASN A 74 13.54 0.78 13.07
C ASN A 74 12.64 1.27 14.22
N GLU A 75 11.38 1.63 13.93
CA GLU A 75 10.39 1.97 14.96
C GLU A 75 10.16 0.77 15.89
N ARG A 76 10.09 1.05 17.19
CA ARG A 76 9.99 0.05 18.26
C ARG A 76 8.74 0.23 19.12
N VAL A 77 8.16 1.43 19.13
CA VAL A 77 7.06 1.80 20.02
C VAL A 77 5.72 1.72 19.30
N LEU A 78 5.65 2.23 18.06
CA LEU A 78 4.39 2.30 17.34
C LEU A 78 4.05 0.98 16.63
N ASP A 79 2.77 0.62 16.70
CA ASP A 79 2.18 -0.51 15.99
C ASP A 79 2.18 -0.30 14.47
N GLU A 80 1.88 -1.37 13.75
CA GLU A 80 1.80 -1.35 12.30
C GLU A 80 0.50 -0.68 11.84
N LEU A 81 0.60 0.17 10.82
CA LEU A 81 -0.58 0.77 10.20
C LEU A 81 -1.27 -0.29 9.33
N GLU A 82 -2.57 -0.50 9.56
CA GLU A 82 -3.38 -1.43 8.77
C GLU A 82 -3.46 -1.02 7.30
N ARG A 83 -3.46 0.30 7.04
CA ARG A 83 -3.50 0.88 5.68
C ARG A 83 -2.40 1.93 5.54
N GLY A 84 -1.55 1.76 4.53
CA GLY A 84 -0.48 2.71 4.22
C GLY A 84 -0.84 3.78 3.18
N LEU A 85 -2.02 3.71 2.55
CA LEU A 85 -2.48 4.69 1.55
C LEU A 85 -3.51 5.63 2.17
N PHE A 86 -3.24 6.93 2.11
CA PHE A 86 -4.06 8.02 2.62
C PHE A 86 -4.46 8.94 1.47
N ILE A 87 -5.74 9.28 1.34
CA ILE A 87 -6.21 10.23 0.34
C ILE A 87 -6.66 11.48 1.09
N VAL A 88 -5.83 12.52 1.05
CA VAL A 88 -5.97 13.70 1.91
C VAL A 88 -6.34 14.94 1.12
N PRO A 89 -7.13 15.88 1.66
CA PRO A 89 -7.38 17.17 1.00
C PRO A 89 -6.08 17.95 0.77
N GLU A 90 -6.00 18.71 -0.32
CA GLU A 90 -4.80 19.49 -0.68
C GLU A 90 -4.55 20.67 0.28
N GLU A 91 -5.62 21.22 0.85
CA GLU A 91 -5.60 22.30 1.82
C GLU A 91 -5.20 21.85 3.23
N MET A 92 -5.07 20.54 3.45
CA MET A 92 -4.78 19.99 4.77
C MET A 92 -3.33 20.30 5.17
N THR A 93 -3.17 20.96 6.32
CA THR A 93 -1.86 21.27 6.88
C THR A 93 -1.15 20.02 7.41
N ILE A 94 0.18 20.08 7.53
CA ILE A 94 0.97 18.99 8.11
C ILE A 94 0.54 18.70 9.56
N GLY A 95 0.17 19.71 10.35
CA GLY A 95 -0.31 19.51 11.72
C GLY A 95 -1.64 18.73 11.77
N GLN A 96 -2.58 19.05 10.87
CA GLN A 96 -3.82 18.29 10.74
C GLN A 96 -3.54 16.85 10.29
N LEU A 97 -2.63 16.65 9.32
CA LEU A 97 -2.19 15.33 8.89
C LEU A 97 -1.60 14.50 10.04
N GLN A 98 -0.73 15.11 10.84
CA GLN A 98 -0.14 14.45 12.00
C GLN A 98 -1.21 14.00 13.00
N ASN A 99 -2.22 14.82 13.27
CA ASN A 99 -3.33 14.45 14.15
C ASN A 99 -4.15 13.27 13.61
N VAL A 100 -4.43 13.25 12.30
CA VAL A 100 -5.12 12.12 11.65
C VAL A 100 -4.30 10.84 11.74
N VAL A 101 -3.00 10.91 11.43
CA VAL A 101 -2.11 9.74 11.51
C VAL A 101 -2.00 9.24 12.95
N ARG A 102 -1.87 10.14 13.94
CA ARG A 102 -1.84 9.79 15.37
C ARG A 102 -3.11 9.04 15.77
N LEU A 103 -4.28 9.54 15.39
CA LEU A 103 -5.56 8.88 15.70
C LEU A 103 -5.64 7.47 15.08
N VAL A 104 -5.22 7.32 13.82
CA VAL A 104 -5.22 6.01 13.14
C VAL A 104 -4.29 5.01 13.85
N VAL A 105 -3.11 5.46 14.26
CA VAL A 105 -2.15 4.62 15.00
C VAL A 105 -2.68 4.25 16.39
N GLU A 106 -3.31 5.19 17.10
CA GLU A 106 -3.92 4.92 18.41
C GLU A 106 -5.08 3.92 18.33
N LEU A 107 -5.95 4.05 17.33
CA LEU A 107 -7.06 3.11 17.12
C LEU A 107 -6.58 1.69 16.76
N ALA A 108 -5.47 1.58 16.03
CA ALA A 108 -4.83 0.29 15.74
C ALA A 108 -4.29 -0.38 17.04
N CYS A 109 -3.74 0.43 17.96
CA CYS A 109 -3.22 -0.05 19.24
C CYS A 109 -4.33 -0.57 20.17
N VAL A 110 -5.47 0.12 20.28
CA VAL A 110 -6.58 -0.27 21.19
C VAL A 110 -7.17 -1.63 20.82
N SER A 111 -7.22 -1.97 19.52
CA SER A 111 -7.78 -3.24 19.05
C SER A 111 -6.99 -4.47 19.52
N LEU A 112 -5.71 -4.32 19.90
CA LEU A 112 -4.90 -5.41 20.46
C LEU A 112 -5.12 -5.62 21.96
N GLN A 113 -5.72 -4.65 22.66
CA GLN A 113 -5.93 -4.75 24.12
C GLN A 113 -7.30 -5.32 24.50
N ALA A 114 -8.26 -5.38 23.57
CA ALA A 114 -9.61 -5.88 23.81
C ALA A 114 -9.77 -7.42 23.76
N GLY A 115 -8.67 -8.16 23.55
CA GLY A 115 -8.67 -9.64 23.47
C GLY A 115 -8.28 -10.38 24.75
N ASN A 116 -8.07 -9.67 25.87
CA ASN A 116 -7.72 -10.26 27.15
C ASN A 116 -8.79 -9.94 28.20
N ASN A 117 -9.90 -10.68 28.19
CA ASN A 117 -10.80 -10.90 29.34
C ASN A 117 -11.65 -12.14 29.11
#